data_AF-A0A953AEU1-F1
#
_entry.id   AF-A0A953AEU1-F1
#
_cell.length_a   1.000
_cell.length_b   1.000
_cell.length_c   1.000
_cell.angle_alpha   90.00
_cell.angle_beta   90.00
_cell.angle_gamma   90.00
#
_symmetry.space_group_name_H-M   'P 1'
#
loop_
_entity.id
_entity.type
_entity.pdbx_description
1 polymer ?
#
loop_
_entity_poly.entity_id
_entity_poly.type
_entity_poly.pdbx_seq_one_letter_code
_entity_poly.pdbx_strand_id
1 'polypeptide(L)'
;MQRDRQMVAQLLVIQAPRLGVRVVAECAPGCYELEWQGRRLRVVVLQRSHDYWRKRLALQHTAAWDQLCVAHHDSCVPLPVLDLERGYLYAAYEVPPWYHLGERLTRRTAPVFLGQLLCGVQAAYEQLARLPRGSRARYQQRLRALVHPQPGRPVRIA
;
A
#
# COMPACT_ATOMS: atom_id res chain seq x y z
N MET A 1 -2.23 4.18 -15.81
CA MET A 1 -0.96 3.67 -15.24
C MET A 1 0.22 4.62 -15.42
N GLN A 2 0.55 5.09 -16.63
CA GLN A 2 1.69 6.02 -16.83
C GLN A 2 1.41 7.44 -16.30
N ARG A 3 0.19 7.96 -16.51
CA ARG A 3 -0.26 9.25 -15.92
C ARG A 3 -0.29 9.22 -14.39
N ASP A 4 -0.80 8.14 -13.79
CA ASP A 4 -0.89 8.02 -12.33
C ASP A 4 0.51 8.02 -11.69
N ARG A 5 1.49 7.37 -12.33
CA ARG A 5 2.88 7.37 -11.88
C ARG A 5 3.51 8.75 -11.95
N GLN A 6 3.34 9.47 -13.06
CA GLN A 6 3.84 10.83 -13.21
C GLN A 6 3.26 11.77 -12.16
N MET A 7 1.96 11.68 -11.90
CA MET A 7 1.30 12.51 -10.90
C MET A 7 1.84 12.26 -9.49
N VAL A 8 2.05 11.00 -9.09
CA VAL A 8 2.58 10.69 -7.75
C VAL A 8 4.07 11.02 -7.65
N ALA A 9 4.84 10.84 -8.72
CA ALA A 9 6.23 11.29 -8.77
C ALA A 9 6.34 12.82 -8.61
N GLN A 10 5.46 13.58 -9.27
CA GLN A 10 5.34 15.02 -9.07
C GLN A 10 4.96 15.35 -7.63
N LEU A 11 3.98 14.64 -7.05
CA LEU A 11 3.57 14.84 -5.66
C LEU A 11 4.73 14.57 -4.69
N LEU A 12 5.53 13.53 -4.93
CA LEU A 12 6.73 13.22 -4.16
C LEU A 12 7.74 14.38 -4.23
N VAL A 13 8.02 14.91 -5.42
CA VAL A 13 8.93 16.06 -5.59
C VAL A 13 8.41 17.31 -4.89
N ILE A 14 7.10 17.56 -4.94
CA ILE A 14 6.46 18.73 -4.31
C ILE A 14 6.47 18.60 -2.77
N GLN A 15 6.21 17.41 -2.24
CA GLN A 15 6.12 17.19 -0.79
C GLN A 15 7.48 16.95 -0.14
N ALA A 16 8.46 16.46 -0.90
CA ALA A 16 9.81 16.12 -0.43
C ALA A 16 10.41 17.16 0.53
N PRO A 17 10.47 18.47 0.20
CA PRO A 17 11.02 19.48 1.10
C PRO A 17 10.28 19.59 2.44
N ARG A 18 8.95 19.46 2.43
CA ARG A 18 8.12 19.56 3.65
C ARG A 18 8.31 18.36 4.56
N LEU A 19 8.61 17.20 3.99
CA LEU A 19 8.84 15.94 4.71
C LEU A 19 10.30 15.76 5.13
N GLY A 20 11.19 16.69 4.75
CA GLY A 20 12.64 16.53 4.93
C GLY A 20 13.22 15.38 4.10
N VAL A 21 12.52 14.98 3.03
CA VAL A 21 12.92 13.91 2.11
C VAL A 21 13.63 14.54 0.92
N ARG A 22 14.71 13.93 0.45
CA ARG A 22 15.39 14.30 -0.79
C ARG A 22 15.32 13.15 -1.79
N VAL A 23 14.85 13.42 -3.00
CA VAL A 23 14.93 12.44 -4.09
C VAL A 23 16.35 12.39 -4.61
N VAL A 24 17.00 11.23 -4.55
CA VAL A 24 18.39 11.02 -4.98
C VAL A 24 18.43 10.62 -6.45
N ALA A 25 17.67 9.60 -6.82
CA ALA A 25 17.60 9.08 -8.19
C ALA A 25 16.29 8.33 -8.45
N GLU A 26 15.88 8.24 -9.71
CA GLU A 26 14.89 7.26 -10.18
C GLU A 26 15.64 6.04 -10.69
N CYS A 27 15.52 4.89 -10.00
CA CYS A 27 16.22 3.66 -10.38
C CYS A 27 15.48 2.92 -11.49
N ALA A 28 14.15 3.03 -11.51
CA ALA A 28 13.26 2.42 -12.50
C ALA A 28 11.90 3.14 -12.49
N PRO A 29 11.06 2.99 -13.52
CA PRO A 29 9.77 3.68 -13.58
C PRO A 29 8.88 3.46 -12.34
N GLY A 30 8.75 4.49 -11.51
CA GLY A 30 8.00 4.44 -10.24
C GLY A 30 8.77 3.89 -9.04
N CYS A 31 10.10 3.79 -9.15
CA CYS A 31 11.00 3.31 -8.11
C CYS A 31 12.11 4.34 -7.89
N TYR A 32 12.29 4.78 -6.65
CA TYR A 32 13.18 5.89 -6.33
C TYR A 32 14.11 5.54 -5.18
N GLU A 33 15.31 6.11 -5.23
CA GLU A 33 16.16 6.26 -4.07
C GLU A 33 15.88 7.61 -3.42
N LEU A 34 15.57 7.58 -2.13
CA LEU A 34 15.33 8.74 -1.29
C LEU A 34 16.41 8.83 -0.22
N GLU A 35 16.68 10.04 0.23
CA GLU A 35 17.40 10.30 1.47
C GLU A 35 16.45 10.95 2.46
N TRP A 36 16.34 10.36 3.64
CA TRP A 36 15.46 10.84 4.70
C TRP A 36 16.13 10.62 6.05
N GLN A 37 16.26 11.69 6.85
CA GLN A 37 16.91 11.65 8.16
C GLN A 37 18.32 11.02 8.11
N GLY A 38 19.09 11.31 7.05
CA GLY A 38 20.45 10.77 6.86
C GLY A 38 20.52 9.31 6.41
N ARG A 39 19.39 8.65 6.14
CA ARG A 39 19.32 7.28 5.62
C ARG A 39 18.94 7.29 4.15
N ARG A 40 19.58 6.44 3.35
CA ARG A 40 19.14 6.13 1.98
C ARG A 40 18.11 5.02 2.00
N LEU A 41 17.02 5.20 1.26
CA LEU A 41 15.87 4.31 1.22
C LEU A 41 15.49 4.07 -0.24
N ARG A 42 15.29 2.80 -0.60
CA ARG A 42 14.72 2.40 -1.89
C ARG A 42 13.22 2.24 -1.73
N VAL A 43 12.46 3.03 -2.47
CA VAL A 43 11.01 3.08 -2.34
C VAL A 43 10.30 2.80 -3.65
N VAL A 44 9.13 2.17 -3.55
CA VAL A 44 8.20 2.08 -4.67
C VAL A 44 7.08 3.11 -4.48
N VAL A 45 6.88 3.92 -5.51
CA VAL A 45 5.91 5.03 -5.50
C VAL A 45 4.57 4.57 -6.05
N LEU A 46 3.51 4.70 -5.26
CA LEU A 46 2.14 4.30 -5.62
C LEU A 46 1.14 5.42 -5.34
N GLN A 47 0.04 5.43 -6.07
CA GLN A 47 -1.02 6.40 -5.76
C GLN A 47 -1.71 6.09 -4.43
N ARG A 48 -1.94 4.80 -4.17
CA ARG A 48 -2.61 4.31 -2.96
C ARG A 48 -1.84 3.14 -2.40
N SER A 49 -1.79 3.00 -1.09
CA SER A 49 -1.24 1.80 -0.46
C SER A 49 -1.94 0.52 -0.90
N HIS A 50 -3.26 0.55 -1.18
CA HIS A 50 -3.99 -0.61 -1.66
C HIS A 50 -3.52 -1.10 -3.04
N ASP A 51 -2.86 -0.26 -3.83
CA ASP A 51 -2.27 -0.68 -5.10
C ASP A 51 -1.15 -1.69 -4.90
N TYR A 52 -0.55 -1.79 -3.71
CA TYR A 52 0.38 -2.85 -3.35
C TYR A 52 -0.18 -4.23 -3.65
N TRP A 53 -1.42 -4.46 -3.21
CA TRP A 53 -2.13 -5.71 -3.42
C TRP A 53 -2.63 -5.85 -4.85
N ARG A 54 -3.19 -4.77 -5.42
CA ARG A 54 -3.72 -4.80 -6.79
C ARG A 54 -2.65 -5.07 -7.84
N LYS A 55 -1.45 -4.51 -7.64
CA LYS A 55 -0.29 -4.68 -8.54
C LYS A 55 0.60 -5.85 -8.13
N ARG A 56 0.30 -6.51 -7.00
CA ARG A 56 1.00 -7.71 -6.50
C ARG A 56 2.51 -7.52 -6.40
N LEU A 57 2.93 -6.42 -5.79
CA LEU A 57 4.33 -6.04 -5.79
C LEU A 57 5.22 -7.02 -4.99
N ALA A 58 4.65 -7.82 -4.07
CA ALA A 58 5.31 -8.89 -3.31
C ALA A 58 6.69 -8.53 -2.73
N LEU A 59 6.88 -7.24 -2.42
CA LEU A 59 8.17 -6.64 -2.08
C LEU A 59 8.69 -7.11 -0.73
N GLN A 60 7.84 -7.65 0.14
CA GLN A 60 8.24 -8.13 1.46
C GLN A 60 9.24 -9.29 1.41
N HIS A 61 9.35 -9.96 0.26
CA HIS A 61 10.29 -11.06 0.04
C HIS A 61 11.60 -10.61 -0.63
N THR A 62 11.73 -9.32 -0.94
CA THR A 62 12.92 -8.77 -1.60
C THR A 62 13.62 -7.78 -0.69
N ALA A 63 14.87 -8.04 -0.31
CA ALA A 63 15.70 -7.13 0.48
C ALA A 63 16.06 -5.81 -0.26
N ALA A 64 15.56 -5.63 -1.48
CA ALA A 64 15.87 -4.49 -2.34
C ALA A 64 15.00 -3.25 -2.08
N TRP A 65 13.94 -3.35 -1.28
CA TRP A 65 12.97 -2.27 -1.09
C TRP A 65 12.65 -2.10 0.39
N ASP A 66 12.85 -0.88 0.89
CA ASP A 66 12.75 -0.59 2.32
C ASP A 66 11.31 -0.23 2.72
N GLN A 67 10.60 0.48 1.85
CA GLN A 67 9.26 1.02 2.16
C GLN A 67 8.46 1.37 0.90
N LEU A 68 7.15 1.59 1.09
CA LEU A 68 6.30 2.23 0.10
C LEU A 68 6.26 3.73 0.31
N CYS A 69 6.19 4.48 -0.78
CA CYS A 69 5.87 5.89 -0.76
C CYS A 69 4.54 6.08 -1.51
N VAL A 70 3.52 6.58 -0.83
CA VAL A 70 2.17 6.65 -1.40
C VAL A 70 1.61 8.06 -1.33
N ALA A 71 0.79 8.45 -2.31
CA ALA A 71 0.04 9.70 -2.17
C ALA A 71 -0.91 9.61 -0.96
N HIS A 72 -1.63 8.49 -0.82
CA HIS A 72 -2.60 8.28 0.26
C HIS A 72 -2.54 6.85 0.84
N HIS A 73 -2.43 6.73 2.17
CA HIS A 73 -2.50 5.45 2.87
C HIS A 73 -3.95 5.05 3.16
N ASP A 74 -4.37 3.91 2.59
CA ASP A 74 -5.73 3.38 2.60
C ASP A 74 -5.81 1.85 2.71
N SER A 75 -4.75 1.21 3.18
CA SER A 75 -4.69 -0.24 3.31
C SER A 75 -3.84 -0.68 4.50
N CYS A 76 -3.77 -1.99 4.73
CA CYS A 76 -2.76 -2.61 5.59
C CYS A 76 -1.79 -3.36 4.67
N VAL A 77 -0.49 -3.15 4.84
CA VAL A 77 0.57 -3.71 3.98
C VAL A 77 1.77 -4.15 4.83
N PRO A 78 2.55 -5.15 4.39
CA PRO A 78 3.66 -5.72 5.18
C PRO A 78 4.97 -4.91 5.10
N LEU A 79 4.91 -3.64 4.69
CA LEU A 79 6.05 -2.73 4.59
C LEU A 79 5.71 -1.39 5.23
N PRO A 80 6.70 -0.64 5.74
CA PRO A 80 6.49 0.75 6.13
C PRO A 80 5.93 1.56 4.97
N VAL A 81 5.09 2.55 5.27
CA VAL A 81 4.43 3.40 4.27
C VAL A 81 4.61 4.87 4.61
N LEU A 82 5.29 5.61 3.75
CA LEU A 82 5.31 7.07 3.78
C LEU A 82 4.09 7.60 3.04
N ASP A 83 3.16 8.21 3.75
CA ASP A 83 1.98 8.89 3.20
C ASP A 83 2.32 10.36 2.92
N LEU A 84 2.33 10.73 1.65
CA LEU A 84 2.74 12.05 1.18
C LEU A 84 1.69 13.14 1.43
N GLU A 85 0.39 12.80 1.44
CA GLU A 85 -0.68 13.75 1.76
C GLU A 85 -0.64 14.14 3.24
N ARG A 86 -0.36 13.17 4.12
CA ARG A 86 -0.33 13.39 5.58
C ARG A 86 1.04 13.75 6.13
N GLY A 87 2.09 13.40 5.41
CA GLY A 87 3.46 13.50 5.89
C GLY A 87 3.78 12.60 7.07
N TYR A 88 3.18 11.40 7.08
CA TYR A 88 3.34 10.45 8.18
C TYR A 88 3.93 9.13 7.67
N LEU A 89 4.84 8.55 8.44
CA LEU A 89 5.38 7.22 8.19
C LEU A 89 4.65 6.21 9.08
N TYR A 90 3.86 5.37 8.43
CA TYR A 90 3.25 4.20 9.05
C TYR A 90 4.27 3.07 9.11
N ALA A 91 4.31 2.38 10.25
CA ALA A 91 5.03 1.13 10.40
C ALA A 91 4.41 0.03 9.52
N ALA A 92 5.16 -1.06 9.32
CA ALA A 92 4.62 -2.24 8.65
C ALA A 92 3.37 -2.73 9.40
N TYR A 93 2.36 -3.14 8.64
CA TYR A 93 1.04 -3.58 9.13
C TYR A 93 0.19 -2.49 9.80
N GLU A 94 0.70 -1.27 10.01
CA GLU A 94 -0.04 -0.17 10.60
C GLU A 94 -1.16 0.30 9.66
N VAL A 95 -2.35 0.48 10.22
CA VAL A 95 -3.54 0.93 9.50
C VAL A 95 -3.75 2.44 9.68
N PRO A 96 -4.43 3.12 8.73
CA PRO A 96 -4.78 4.52 8.92
C PRO A 96 -5.63 4.75 10.19
N PRO A 97 -5.40 5.84 10.96
CA PRO A 97 -6.06 6.07 12.25
C PRO A 97 -7.58 6.28 12.16
N TRP A 98 -8.11 6.53 10.95
CA TRP A 98 -9.55 6.65 10.72
C TRP A 98 -10.26 5.30 10.56
N TYR A 99 -9.51 4.20 10.50
CA TYR A 99 -10.06 2.86 10.36
C TYR A 99 -10.10 2.16 11.71
N HIS A 100 -11.28 1.68 12.10
CA HIS A 100 -11.43 0.83 13.27
C HIS A 100 -12.04 -0.52 12.86
N LEU A 101 -11.45 -1.59 13.37
CA LEU A 101 -11.95 -2.94 13.18
C LEU A 101 -13.29 -3.10 13.92
N GLY A 102 -14.23 -3.85 13.34
CA GLY A 102 -15.58 -4.02 13.87
C GLY A 102 -16.59 -2.98 13.35
N GLU A 103 -16.13 -1.87 12.77
CA GLU A 103 -17.02 -0.89 12.14
C GLU A 103 -17.65 -1.42 10.83
N ARG A 104 -18.68 -0.71 10.38
CA ARG A 104 -19.36 -1.00 9.12
C ARG A 104 -18.38 -0.96 7.95
N LEU A 105 -18.34 -2.05 7.19
CA LEU A 105 -17.53 -2.13 5.98
C LEU A 105 -18.17 -1.30 4.84
N THR A 106 -17.47 -0.26 4.42
CA THR A 106 -17.87 0.68 3.35
C THR A 106 -16.87 0.62 2.20
N ARG A 107 -17.10 1.41 1.14
CA ARG A 107 -16.12 1.57 0.05
C ARG A 107 -14.77 2.09 0.56
N ARG A 108 -14.77 2.93 1.60
CA ARG A 108 -13.57 3.52 2.20
C ARG A 108 -12.83 2.54 3.11
N THR A 109 -13.54 1.76 3.92
CA THR A 109 -12.90 0.85 4.91
C THR A 109 -12.56 -0.52 4.31
N ALA A 110 -13.21 -0.92 3.21
CA ALA A 110 -12.98 -2.21 2.58
C ALA A 110 -11.52 -2.46 2.11
N PRO A 111 -10.78 -1.49 1.55
CA PRO A 111 -9.38 -1.69 1.17
C PRO A 111 -8.45 -1.95 2.36
N VAL A 112 -8.70 -1.33 3.52
CA VAL A 112 -7.97 -1.60 4.77
C VAL A 112 -8.30 -2.98 5.30
N PHE A 113 -9.59 -3.32 5.39
CA PHE A 113 -10.04 -4.63 5.84
C PHE A 113 -9.49 -5.78 4.97
N LEU A 114 -9.49 -5.62 3.65
CA LEU A 114 -8.89 -6.60 2.73
C LEU A 114 -7.38 -6.70 2.91
N GLY A 115 -6.69 -5.57 3.11
CA GLY A 115 -5.26 -5.57 3.40
C GLY A 115 -4.94 -6.35 4.67
N GLN A 116 -5.72 -6.17 5.73
CA GLN A 116 -5.54 -6.90 6.99
C GLN A 116 -5.74 -8.42 6.81
N LEU A 117 -6.74 -8.82 6.01
CA LEU A 117 -6.93 -10.24 5.64
C LEU A 117 -5.72 -10.78 4.86
N LEU A 118 -5.22 -10.03 3.88
CA LEU A 118 -4.03 -10.42 3.09
C LEU A 118 -2.76 -10.51 3.95
N CYS A 119 -2.65 -9.66 4.97
CA CYS A 119 -1.58 -9.67 5.95
C CYS A 119 -1.73 -10.76 7.03
N GLY A 120 -2.80 -11.55 7.05
CA GLY A 120 -2.98 -12.59 8.07
C GLY A 120 -3.45 -12.09 9.44
N VAL A 121 -4.02 -10.88 9.54
CA VAL A 121 -4.45 -10.32 10.83
C VAL A 121 -5.65 -11.10 11.37
N GLN A 122 -5.44 -11.84 12.45
CA GLN A 122 -6.44 -12.75 13.04
C GLN A 122 -7.78 -12.08 13.34
N ALA A 123 -7.76 -10.90 13.96
CA ALA A 123 -8.99 -10.17 14.30
C ALA A 123 -9.83 -9.81 13.05
N ALA A 124 -9.20 -9.61 11.89
CA ALA A 124 -9.93 -9.36 10.64
C ALA A 124 -10.65 -10.62 10.14
N TYR A 125 -10.06 -11.82 10.32
CA TYR A 125 -10.71 -13.09 10.02
C TYR A 125 -11.90 -13.36 10.94
N GLU A 126 -11.81 -12.99 12.22
CA GLU A 126 -12.92 -13.08 13.16
C GLU A 126 -14.08 -12.17 12.75
N GLN A 127 -13.79 -10.92 12.36
CA GLN A 127 -14.82 -10.03 11.81
C GLN A 127 -15.42 -10.60 10.52
N LEU A 128 -14.61 -11.16 9.61
CA LEU A 128 -15.08 -11.80 8.38
C LEU A 128 -16.06 -12.95 8.67
N ALA A 129 -15.77 -13.75 9.70
CA ALA A 129 -16.63 -14.87 10.10
C ALA A 129 -18.01 -14.42 10.62
N ARG A 130 -18.07 -13.25 11.28
CA ARG A 130 -19.29 -12.63 11.81
C ARG A 130 -20.15 -11.93 10.75
N LEU A 131 -19.62 -11.69 9.55
CA LEU A 131 -20.39 -11.03 8.48
C LEU A 131 -21.55 -11.92 7.97
N PRO A 132 -22.66 -11.33 7.50
CA PRO A 132 -23.72 -12.06 6.81
C PRO A 132 -23.17 -12.85 5.62
N ARG A 133 -23.77 -14.03 5.35
CA ARG A 133 -23.29 -15.00 4.34
C ARG A 133 -22.95 -14.34 2.99
N GLY A 134 -23.81 -13.47 2.47
CA GLY A 134 -23.58 -12.77 1.19
C GLY A 134 -22.39 -11.80 1.24
N SER A 135 -22.27 -11.02 2.31
CA SER A 135 -21.14 -10.12 2.51
C SER A 135 -19.82 -10.88 2.65
N ARG A 136 -19.83 -11.95 3.45
CA ARG A 136 -18.66 -12.82 3.64
C ARG A 136 -18.20 -13.43 2.32
N ALA A 137 -19.11 -14.00 1.54
CA ALA A 137 -18.80 -14.58 0.22
C ALA A 137 -18.18 -13.54 -0.73
N ARG A 138 -18.73 -12.32 -0.78
CA ARG A 138 -18.20 -11.22 -1.58
C ARG A 138 -16.77 -10.85 -1.17
N TYR A 139 -16.47 -10.76 0.13
CA TYR A 139 -15.12 -10.46 0.60
C TYR A 139 -14.14 -11.59 0.34
N GLN A 140 -14.56 -12.84 0.50
CA GLN A 140 -13.75 -14.02 0.14
C GLN A 140 -13.43 -14.03 -1.36
N GLN A 141 -14.38 -13.69 -2.23
CA GLN A 141 -14.13 -13.58 -3.67
C GLN A 141 -13.12 -12.47 -3.99
N ARG A 142 -13.25 -11.30 -3.36
CA ARG A 142 -12.29 -10.20 -3.53
C ARG A 142 -10.90 -10.58 -3.04
N LEU A 143 -10.80 -11.27 -1.90
CA LEU A 143 -9.55 -11.80 -1.36
C LEU A 143 -8.89 -12.76 -2.35
N ARG A 144 -9.66 -13.75 -2.85
CA ARG A 144 -9.19 -14.68 -3.89
C ARG A 144 -8.68 -13.97 -5.14
N ALA A 145 -9.37 -12.93 -5.61
CA ALA A 145 -8.95 -12.17 -6.79
C ALA A 145 -7.61 -11.41 -6.59
N LEU A 146 -7.32 -10.99 -5.35
CA LEU A 146 -6.06 -10.33 -5.01
C LEU A 146 -4.93 -11.35 -4.82
N VAL A 147 -5.21 -12.53 -4.26
CA VAL A 147 -4.23 -13.61 -4.06
C VAL A 147 -3.86 -14.33 -5.36
N HIS A 148 -4.85 -14.70 -6.18
CA HIS A 148 -4.59 -15.51 -7.37
C HIS A 148 -4.11 -14.67 -8.55
N PRO A 149 -3.19 -15.19 -9.38
CA PRO A 149 -2.81 -14.58 -10.64
C PRO A 149 -4.04 -14.30 -11.51
N GLN A 150 -4.15 -13.07 -12.01
CA GLN A 150 -5.01 -12.76 -13.14
C GLN A 150 -4.15 -12.88 -14.40
N PRO A 151 -4.67 -13.43 -15.51
CA PRO A 151 -3.93 -13.46 -16.77
C PRO A 151 -3.57 -12.03 -17.21
N GLY A 152 -2.26 -11.75 -17.39
CA GLY A 152 -1.74 -10.44 -17.75
C GLY A 152 -0.24 -10.26 -17.48
N ARG A 153 0.36 -9.21 -18.04
CA ARG A 153 1.81 -8.92 -17.91
C ARG A 153 2.14 -8.47 -16.48
N PRO A 154 3.06 -9.15 -15.76
CA PRO A 154 3.47 -8.72 -14.43
C PRO A 154 4.10 -7.32 -14.45
N VAL A 155 3.82 -6.52 -13.42
CA VAL A 155 4.53 -5.26 -13.20
C VAL A 155 5.97 -5.63 -12.83
N ARG A 156 6.89 -5.48 -13.78
CA ARG A 156 8.32 -5.60 -13.50
C ARG A 156 8.74 -4.38 -12.67
N ILE A 157 9.06 -4.64 -11.41
CA ILE A 157 9.82 -3.74 -10.54
C ILE A 157 11.26 -4.19 -10.74
N ALA A 158 12.13 -3.31 -11.24
CA ALA A 158 13.49 -3.65 -11.65
C ALA A 158 14.44 -3.72 -10.46
#